data_AF-A0A6L7JRT0-F1
#
_entry.id   AF-A0A6L7JRT0-F1
#
_cell.length_a   1.000
_cell.length_b   1.000
_cell.length_c   1.000
_cell.angle_alpha   90.00
_cell.angle_beta   90.00
_cell.angle_gamma   90.00
#
_symmetry.space_group_name_H-M   'P 1'
#
loop_
_entity.id
_entity.type
_entity.pdbx_description
1 polymer ?
#
loop_
_entity_poly.entity_id
_entity_poly.type
_entity_poly.pdbx_seq_one_letter_code
_entity_poly.pdbx_strand_id
1 'polypeptide(L)'
;MDNLITLGVIVAAIVLDWVLGEPRRYHPLVWFGGVSDRIEQINEHPEFERISPFARGFCCWLILVLPPTVAIWLLLIWLPSPAQWVLECLIVYFSIGWKSMQEHAYEVHKYLVAKEIDKARVSVSKIVSRKTDELDEREIAKGAVEAVIENGSDCVLSPIFWYLLLGAPGALMFRLANTLDAMWGNKTDRYVEFGRASARIDDILNWIPARLTAIGYAICGKF
;
A
#
# COMPACT_ATOMS: atom_id res chain seq x y z
N MET A 1 -3.70 -20.52 -14.74
CA MET A 1 -4.94 -19.75 -14.98
C MET A 1 -4.98 -19.40 -16.45
N ASP A 2 -6.16 -19.38 -17.06
CA ASP A 2 -6.30 -18.84 -18.42
C ASP A 2 -5.90 -17.37 -18.42
N ASN A 3 -4.99 -16.98 -19.32
CA ASN A 3 -4.49 -15.61 -19.42
C ASN A 3 -5.61 -14.58 -19.60
N LEU A 4 -6.72 -14.99 -20.24
CA LEU A 4 -7.91 -14.16 -20.42
C LEU A 4 -8.64 -13.88 -19.10
N ILE A 5 -8.70 -14.86 -18.19
CA ILE A 5 -9.34 -14.71 -16.88
C ILE A 5 -8.53 -13.75 -16.02
N THR A 6 -7.21 -13.96 -15.95
CA THR A 6 -6.28 -13.08 -15.21
C THR A 6 -6.38 -11.63 -15.70
N LEU A 7 -6.38 -11.43 -17.02
CA LEU A 7 -6.55 -10.10 -17.60
C LEU A 7 -7.92 -9.50 -17.26
N GLY A 8 -8.97 -10.32 -17.32
CA GLY A 8 -10.33 -9.92 -16.93
C GLY A 8 -10.41 -9.44 -15.48
N VAL A 9 -9.72 -10.11 -14.55
CA VAL A 9 -9.66 -9.69 -13.13
C VAL A 9 -8.94 -8.34 -12.99
N ILE A 10 -7.77 -8.19 -13.62
CA ILE A 10 -6.99 -6.94 -13.54
C ILE A 10 -7.80 -5.76 -14.09
N VAL A 11 -8.41 -5.92 -15.27
CA VAL A 11 -9.23 -4.89 -15.89
C VAL A 11 -10.43 -4.56 -15.02
N ALA A 12 -11.14 -5.57 -14.50
CA ALA A 12 -12.27 -5.35 -13.61
C ALA A 12 -11.87 -4.60 -12.34
N ALA A 13 -10.77 -4.99 -11.69
CA ALA A 13 -10.28 -4.33 -10.49
C ALA A 13 -9.89 -2.86 -10.73
N ILE A 14 -9.21 -2.56 -11.85
CA ILE A 14 -8.86 -1.18 -12.22
C ILE A 14 -10.12 -0.35 -12.49
N VAL A 15 -11.11 -0.91 -13.20
CA VAL A 15 -12.38 -0.22 -13.47
C VAL A 15 -13.14 0.02 -12.16
N LEU A 16 -13.17 -0.96 -11.25
CA LEU A 16 -13.78 -0.81 -9.93
C LEU A 16 -13.10 0.29 -9.13
N ASP A 17 -11.76 0.34 -9.08
CA ASP A 17 -11.03 1.42 -8.41
C ASP A 17 -11.32 2.78 -9.03
N TRP A 18 -11.35 2.87 -10.35
CA TRP A 18 -11.64 4.14 -11.03
C TRP A 18 -13.07 4.66 -10.77
N VAL A 19 -14.06 3.78 -10.70
CA VAL A 19 -15.49 4.13 -10.52
C VAL A 19 -15.85 4.33 -9.04
N LEU A 20 -15.41 3.42 -8.17
CA LEU A 20 -15.81 3.39 -6.76
C LEU A 20 -14.83 4.15 -5.86
N GLY A 21 -13.55 4.22 -6.25
CA GLY A 21 -12.47 4.71 -5.41
C GLY A 21 -12.33 3.90 -4.12
N GLU A 22 -11.74 4.51 -3.09
CA GLU A 22 -11.69 3.92 -1.76
C GLU A 22 -13.03 4.11 -1.02
N PRO A 23 -13.60 3.05 -0.42
CA PRO A 23 -14.81 3.19 0.37
C PRO A 23 -14.57 4.09 1.60
N ARG A 24 -15.39 5.13 1.73
CA ARG A 24 -15.33 6.12 2.84
C ARG A 24 -15.60 5.53 4.23
N ARG A 25 -16.22 4.34 4.31
CA ARG A 25 -16.55 3.64 5.55
C ARG A 25 -16.26 2.16 5.39
N TYR A 26 -15.83 1.52 6.47
CA TYR A 26 -15.57 0.07 6.53
C TYR A 26 -14.53 -0.42 5.51
N HIS A 27 -13.52 0.39 5.23
CA HIS A 27 -12.40 -0.04 4.39
C HIS A 27 -11.64 -1.19 5.09
N PRO A 28 -11.42 -2.35 4.42
CA PRO A 28 -10.73 -3.48 5.04
C PRO A 28 -9.36 -3.12 5.63
N LEU A 29 -8.61 -2.25 4.94
CA LEU A 29 -7.33 -1.76 5.43
C LEU A 29 -7.41 -0.87 6.68
N VAL A 30 -8.52 -0.14 6.90
CA VAL A 30 -8.71 0.62 8.15
C VAL A 30 -8.92 -0.34 9.32
N TRP A 31 -9.63 -1.45 9.09
CA TRP A 31 -9.80 -2.49 10.10
C TRP A 31 -8.49 -3.21 10.38
N PHE A 32 -7.74 -3.53 9.32
CA PHE A 32 -6.40 -4.08 9.43
C PHE A 32 -5.48 -3.17 10.23
N GLY A 33 -5.43 -1.86 9.91
CA GLY A 33 -4.67 -0.88 10.67
C GLY A 33 -5.05 -0.85 12.15
N GLY A 34 -6.34 -0.83 12.47
CA GLY A 34 -6.79 -0.90 13.86
C GLY A 34 -6.42 -2.20 14.59
N VAL A 35 -6.25 -3.33 13.89
CA VAL A 35 -5.73 -4.57 14.46
C VAL A 35 -4.21 -4.49 14.64
N SER A 36 -3.50 -3.96 13.64
CA SER A 36 -2.06 -3.72 13.68
C SER A 36 -1.67 -2.81 14.86
N ASP A 37 -2.40 -1.71 15.08
CA ASP A 37 -2.23 -0.77 16.20
C ASP A 37 -2.40 -1.41 17.58
N ARG A 38 -3.22 -2.46 17.67
CA ARG A 38 -3.40 -3.21 18.92
C ARG A 38 -2.28 -4.22 19.12
N ILE A 39 -1.89 -4.94 18.06
CA ILE A 39 -0.84 -5.96 18.13
C ILE A 39 0.52 -5.33 18.40
N GLU A 40 0.81 -4.15 17.84
CA GLU A 40 2.09 -3.47 18.07
C GLU A 40 2.31 -3.05 19.54
N GLN A 41 1.27 -2.99 20.37
CA GLN A 41 1.39 -2.67 21.81
C GLN A 41 2.27 -3.69 22.55
N ILE A 42 2.45 -4.89 21.98
CA ILE A 42 3.42 -5.90 22.42
C ILE A 42 4.85 -5.32 22.48
N ASN A 43 5.19 -4.33 21.65
CA ASN A 43 6.50 -3.70 21.65
C ASN A 43 6.82 -2.98 22.98
N GLU A 44 5.80 -2.47 23.67
CA GLU A 44 5.93 -1.75 24.95
C GLU A 44 5.58 -2.64 26.15
N HIS A 45 5.19 -3.89 25.92
CA HIS A 45 4.69 -4.77 26.97
C HIS A 45 5.83 -5.49 27.72
N PRO A 46 5.89 -5.43 29.07
CA PRO A 46 7.02 -5.94 29.87
C PRO A 46 7.31 -7.43 29.67
N GLU A 47 6.27 -8.24 29.44
CA GLU A 47 6.41 -9.69 29.23
C GLU A 47 7.29 -10.05 28.02
N PHE A 48 7.37 -9.17 27.03
CA PHE A 48 8.11 -9.40 25.80
C PHE A 48 9.44 -8.62 25.75
N GLU A 49 9.87 -8.01 26.85
CA GLU A 49 11.12 -7.24 26.92
C GLU A 49 12.37 -8.10 26.63
N ARG A 50 12.30 -9.41 26.90
CA ARG A 50 13.37 -10.38 26.61
C ARG A 50 13.55 -10.65 25.11
N ILE A 51 12.57 -10.34 24.28
CA ILE A 51 12.60 -10.52 22.83
C ILE A 51 13.03 -9.20 22.20
N SER A 52 13.99 -9.24 21.28
CA SER A 52 14.44 -8.01 20.61
C SER A 52 13.29 -7.33 19.87
N PRO A 53 13.26 -5.98 19.81
CA PRO A 53 12.20 -5.24 19.10
C PRO A 53 12.04 -5.70 17.64
N PHE A 54 13.16 -5.97 16.95
CA PHE A 54 13.15 -6.52 15.59
C PHE A 54 12.41 -7.86 15.49
N ALA A 55 12.68 -8.81 16.40
CA ALA A 55 12.02 -10.10 16.39
C ALA A 55 10.52 -9.99 16.72
N ARG A 56 10.14 -9.08 17.64
CA ARG A 56 8.73 -8.79 17.92
C ARG A 56 8.02 -8.24 16.68
N GLY A 57 8.62 -7.26 16.00
CA GLY A 57 8.08 -6.68 14.78
C GLY A 57 7.92 -7.70 13.66
N PHE A 58 8.93 -8.56 13.46
CA PHE A 58 8.86 -9.65 12.50
C PHE A 58 7.75 -10.66 12.83
N CYS A 59 7.61 -11.07 14.09
CA CYS A 59 6.52 -11.94 14.53
C CYS A 59 5.14 -11.30 14.32
N CYS A 60 4.99 -10.00 14.64
CA CYS A 60 3.74 -9.28 14.42
C CYS A 60 3.40 -9.20 12.92
N TRP A 61 4.41 -8.94 12.07
CA TRP A 61 4.24 -8.97 10.61
C TRP A 61 3.75 -10.34 10.14
N LEU A 62 4.38 -11.44 10.59
CA LEU A 62 3.96 -12.81 10.21
C LEU A 62 2.52 -13.10 10.63
N ILE A 63 2.13 -12.72 11.84
CA ILE A 63 0.77 -12.94 12.38
C ILE A 63 -0.27 -12.11 11.62
N LEU A 64 0.08 -10.92 11.16
CA LEU A 64 -0.85 -10.04 10.44
C LEU A 64 -0.96 -10.38 8.96
N VAL A 65 0.12 -10.83 8.32
CA VAL A 65 0.15 -11.04 6.85
C VAL A 65 -0.13 -12.48 6.46
N LEU A 66 0.47 -13.48 7.13
CA LEU A 66 0.37 -14.87 6.68
C LEU A 66 -1.03 -15.46 6.86
N PRO A 67 -1.71 -15.35 8.03
CA PRO A 67 -3.04 -15.93 8.21
C PRO A 67 -4.08 -15.46 7.17
N PRO A 68 -4.28 -14.16 6.89
CA PRO A 68 -5.25 -13.76 5.86
C PRO A 68 -4.83 -14.21 4.46
N THR A 69 -3.53 -14.19 4.13
CA THR A 69 -3.01 -14.66 2.85
C THR A 69 -3.30 -16.14 2.63
N VAL A 70 -2.98 -16.98 3.62
CA VAL A 70 -3.23 -18.44 3.58
C VAL A 70 -4.73 -18.73 3.59
N ALA A 71 -5.53 -17.98 4.36
CA ALA A 71 -6.98 -18.14 4.39
C ALA A 71 -7.62 -17.88 3.03
N ILE A 72 -7.21 -16.81 2.33
CA ILE A 72 -7.68 -16.54 0.96
C ILE A 72 -7.22 -17.62 -0.01
N TRP A 73 -5.95 -18.04 0.07
CA TRP A 73 -5.43 -19.11 -0.79
C TRP A 73 -6.24 -20.40 -0.63
N LEU A 74 -6.48 -20.83 0.62
CA LEU A 74 -7.31 -21.99 0.91
C LEU A 74 -8.76 -21.81 0.44
N LEU A 75 -9.36 -20.65 0.71
CA LEU A 75 -10.73 -20.35 0.31
C LEU A 75 -10.93 -20.47 -1.21
N LEU A 76 -9.98 -19.95 -1.99
CA LEU A 76 -10.04 -20.03 -3.46
C LEU A 76 -10.05 -21.47 -3.96
N ILE A 77 -9.34 -22.41 -3.31
CA ILE A 77 -9.33 -23.83 -3.70
C ILE A 77 -10.74 -24.46 -3.64
N TRP A 78 -11.58 -24.02 -2.70
CA TRP A 78 -12.90 -24.61 -2.47
C TRP A 78 -14.05 -23.86 -3.18
N LEU A 79 -13.79 -22.68 -3.74
CA LEU A 79 -14.81 -21.88 -4.40
C LEU A 79 -15.06 -22.35 -5.84
N PRO A 80 -16.31 -22.30 -6.33
CA PRO A 80 -16.59 -22.51 -7.75
C PRO A 80 -16.03 -21.34 -8.58
N SER A 81 -15.69 -21.60 -9.85
CA SER A 81 -14.99 -20.63 -10.72
C SER A 81 -15.61 -19.22 -10.79
N PRO A 82 -16.95 -19.05 -10.86
CA PRO A 82 -17.53 -17.70 -10.83
C PRO A 82 -17.29 -16.96 -9.52
N ALA A 83 -17.34 -17.66 -8.38
CA ALA A 83 -17.11 -17.07 -7.07
C ALA A 83 -15.61 -16.77 -6.84
N GLN A 84 -14.72 -17.62 -7.34
CA GLN A 84 -13.28 -17.35 -7.36
C GLN A 84 -13.00 -16.04 -8.10
N TRP A 85 -13.53 -15.90 -9.32
CA TRP A 85 -13.33 -14.71 -10.14
C TRP A 85 -13.78 -13.43 -9.45
N VAL A 86 -14.98 -13.43 -8.85
CA VAL A 86 -15.49 -12.27 -8.10
C VAL A 86 -14.59 -11.95 -6.90
N LEU A 87 -14.17 -12.96 -6.14
CA LEU A 87 -13.30 -12.75 -4.99
C LEU A 87 -11.93 -12.20 -5.39
N GLU A 88 -11.33 -12.71 -6.47
CA GLU A 88 -10.07 -12.19 -6.99
C GLU A 88 -10.21 -10.72 -7.43
N CYS A 89 -11.28 -10.37 -8.16
CA CYS A 89 -11.57 -8.98 -8.54
C CYS A 89 -11.64 -8.07 -7.31
N LEU A 90 -12.34 -8.49 -6.25
CA LEU A 90 -12.45 -7.71 -5.03
C LEU A 90 -11.11 -7.56 -4.31
N ILE A 91 -10.33 -8.63 -4.20
CA ILE A 91 -9.02 -8.58 -3.54
C ILE A 91 -8.08 -7.65 -4.30
N VAL A 92 -7.98 -7.80 -5.62
CA VAL A 92 -7.11 -6.94 -6.44
C VAL A 92 -7.59 -5.50 -6.39
N TYR A 93 -8.91 -5.25 -6.41
CA TYR A 93 -9.48 -3.91 -6.21
C TYR A 93 -9.04 -3.28 -4.89
N PHE A 94 -9.15 -4.00 -3.75
CA PHE A 94 -8.70 -3.49 -2.44
C PHE A 94 -7.18 -3.40 -2.28
N SER A 95 -6.42 -4.10 -3.13
CA SER A 95 -4.97 -4.01 -3.18
C SER A 95 -4.46 -2.86 -4.04
N ILE A 96 -5.28 -2.31 -4.94
CA ILE A 96 -4.95 -1.15 -5.77
C ILE A 96 -5.43 0.14 -5.05
N GLY A 97 -4.76 1.26 -5.32
CA GLY A 97 -5.08 2.58 -4.77
C GLY A 97 -4.89 3.73 -5.77
N TRP A 98 -5.12 3.49 -7.07
CA TRP A 98 -4.86 4.48 -8.12
C TRP A 98 -5.75 5.72 -7.92
N LYS A 99 -7.06 5.53 -7.77
CA LYS A 99 -8.00 6.64 -7.64
C LYS A 99 -7.69 7.52 -6.44
N SER A 100 -7.42 6.92 -5.28
CA SER A 100 -7.07 7.64 -4.04
C SER A 100 -5.79 8.45 -4.21
N MET A 101 -4.73 7.87 -4.79
CA MET A 101 -3.50 8.60 -5.09
C MET A 101 -3.75 9.83 -5.99
N GLN A 102 -4.57 9.69 -7.02
CA GLN A 102 -4.93 10.81 -7.90
C GLN A 102 -5.70 11.91 -7.17
N GLU A 103 -6.63 11.55 -6.30
CA GLU A 103 -7.41 12.51 -5.52
C GLU A 103 -6.53 13.36 -4.61
N HIS A 104 -5.58 12.73 -3.90
CA HIS A 104 -4.62 13.45 -3.06
C HIS A 104 -3.69 14.35 -3.87
N ALA A 105 -3.16 13.86 -5.00
CA ALA A 105 -2.30 14.65 -5.88
C ALA A 105 -3.04 15.87 -6.47
N TYR A 106 -4.29 15.67 -6.88
CA TYR A 106 -5.14 16.75 -7.40
C TYR A 106 -5.49 17.77 -6.32
N GLU A 107 -5.69 17.34 -5.07
CA GLU A 107 -5.92 18.24 -3.94
C GLU A 107 -4.73 19.19 -3.73
N VAL A 108 -3.49 18.67 -3.76
CA VAL A 108 -2.27 19.49 -3.68
C VAL A 108 -2.20 20.46 -4.85
N HIS A 109 -2.39 19.97 -6.08
CA HIS A 109 -2.35 20.79 -7.29
C HIS A 109 -3.36 21.95 -7.23
N LYS A 110 -4.61 21.66 -6.81
CA LYS A 110 -5.68 22.64 -6.66
C LYS A 110 -5.27 23.79 -5.73
N TYR A 111 -4.69 23.48 -4.57
CA TYR A 111 -4.28 24.51 -3.61
C TYR A 111 -3.05 25.30 -4.06
N LEU A 112 -2.10 24.66 -4.76
CA LEU A 112 -0.96 25.36 -5.37
C LEU A 112 -1.41 26.37 -6.43
N VAL A 113 -2.31 25.96 -7.35
CA VAL A 113 -2.85 26.87 -8.39
C VAL A 113 -3.63 28.03 -7.78
N ALA A 114 -4.36 27.78 -6.69
CA ALA A 114 -5.07 28.82 -5.95
C ALA A 114 -4.17 29.71 -5.07
N LYS A 115 -2.85 29.44 -5.00
CA LYS A 115 -1.88 30.09 -4.11
C LYS A 115 -2.24 30.00 -2.62
N GLU A 116 -2.98 28.95 -2.24
CA GLU A 116 -3.36 28.66 -0.85
C GLU A 116 -2.31 27.76 -0.20
N ILE A 117 -1.11 28.31 0.04
CA ILE A 117 0.08 27.53 0.44
C ILE A 117 -0.14 26.73 1.72
N ASP A 118 -0.80 27.29 2.74
CA ASP A 118 -1.03 26.57 4.00
C ASP A 118 -1.93 25.34 3.80
N LYS A 119 -2.93 25.43 2.91
CA LYS A 119 -3.75 24.27 2.56
C LYS A 119 -2.97 23.26 1.71
N ALA A 120 -2.10 23.73 0.81
CA ALA A 120 -1.23 22.87 0.04
C ALA A 120 -0.25 22.08 0.93
N ARG A 121 0.28 22.69 2.00
CA ARG A 121 1.11 22.03 3.03
C ARG A 121 0.35 20.92 3.74
N VAL A 122 -0.88 21.22 4.18
CA VAL A 122 -1.76 20.22 4.82
C VAL A 122 -2.15 19.09 3.86
N SER A 123 -2.35 19.38 2.57
CA SER A 123 -2.65 18.33 1.59
C SER A 123 -1.44 17.46 1.27
N VAL A 124 -0.25 18.05 1.07
CA VAL A 124 0.95 17.27 0.74
C VAL A 124 1.40 16.42 1.93
N SER A 125 1.16 16.86 3.16
CA SER A 125 1.48 16.07 4.37
C SER A 125 0.74 14.74 4.47
N LYS A 126 -0.37 14.58 3.74
CA LYS A 126 -1.13 13.32 3.66
C LYS A 126 -0.43 12.27 2.79
N ILE A 127 0.50 12.67 1.93
CA ILE A 127 1.15 11.80 0.93
C ILE A 127 2.68 11.79 1.02
N VAL A 128 3.27 12.54 1.95
CA VAL A 128 4.73 12.52 2.19
C VAL A 128 5.02 12.25 3.66
N SER A 129 6.11 11.53 3.93
CA SER A 129 6.52 11.18 5.30
C SER A 129 7.39 12.25 5.98
N ARG A 130 7.63 13.40 5.33
CA ARG A 130 8.48 14.51 5.85
C ARG A 130 7.65 15.63 6.47
N LYS A 131 8.25 16.43 7.35
CA LYS A 131 7.62 17.67 7.86
C LYS A 131 7.33 18.63 6.71
N THR A 132 6.16 19.25 6.74
CA THR A 132 5.64 20.07 5.64
C THR A 132 5.39 21.53 6.00
N ASP A 133 5.48 21.88 7.29
CA ASP A 133 5.06 23.19 7.83
C ASP A 133 5.84 24.37 7.23
N GLU A 134 7.09 24.13 6.83
CA GLU A 134 8.00 25.16 6.31
C GLU A 134 8.22 25.09 4.80
N LEU A 135 7.59 24.13 4.09
CA LEU A 135 7.86 23.93 2.66
C LEU A 135 7.37 25.13 1.84
N ASP A 136 8.17 25.53 0.87
CA ASP A 136 7.78 26.49 -0.16
C ASP A 136 6.95 25.84 -1.30
N GLU A 137 6.43 26.66 -2.22
CA GLU A 137 5.61 26.19 -3.35
C GLU A 137 6.33 25.10 -4.19
N ARG A 138 7.63 25.26 -4.42
CA ARG A 138 8.43 24.33 -5.23
C ARG A 138 8.69 23.02 -4.49
N GLU A 139 8.95 23.10 -3.19
CA GLU A 139 9.17 21.94 -2.34
C GLU A 139 7.90 21.12 -2.13
N ILE A 140 6.73 21.78 -2.06
CA ILE A 140 5.42 21.13 -2.05
C ILE A 140 5.19 20.42 -3.39
N ALA A 141 5.36 21.11 -4.51
CA ALA A 141 5.17 20.52 -5.84
C ALA A 141 6.12 19.33 -6.07
N LYS A 142 7.40 19.48 -5.70
CA LYS A 142 8.39 18.41 -5.75
C LYS A 142 7.98 17.22 -4.89
N GLY A 143 7.56 17.46 -3.65
CA GLY A 143 7.10 16.39 -2.74
C GLY A 143 5.89 15.64 -3.28
N ALA A 144 4.93 16.34 -3.87
CA ALA A 144 3.78 15.70 -4.50
C ALA A 144 4.16 14.86 -5.71
N VAL A 145 5.09 15.33 -6.56
CA VAL A 145 5.59 14.56 -7.71
C VAL A 145 6.37 13.32 -7.25
N GLU A 146 7.27 13.47 -6.27
CA GLU A 146 8.00 12.35 -5.66
C GLU A 146 7.03 11.29 -5.13
N ALA A 147 6.03 11.72 -4.35
CA ALA A 147 5.01 10.85 -3.78
C ALA A 147 4.18 10.13 -4.84
N VAL A 148 3.77 10.80 -5.91
CA VAL A 148 2.97 10.17 -6.99
C VAL A 148 3.79 9.14 -7.75
N ILE A 149 5.07 9.41 -8.00
CA ILE A 149 5.96 8.50 -8.70
C ILE A 149 6.18 7.23 -7.86
N GLU A 150 6.47 7.40 -6.56
CA GLU A 150 6.65 6.32 -5.58
C GLU A 150 5.38 5.48 -5.41
N ASN A 151 4.26 6.13 -5.05
CA ASN A 151 2.98 5.45 -4.86
C ASN A 151 2.44 4.82 -6.15
N GLY A 152 2.83 5.30 -7.34
CA GLY A 152 2.43 4.64 -8.58
C GLY A 152 2.97 3.21 -8.69
N SER A 153 4.12 2.93 -8.07
CA SER A 153 4.60 1.55 -7.90
C SER A 153 3.72 0.80 -6.90
N ASP A 154 3.62 1.32 -5.67
CA ASP A 154 3.02 0.61 -4.53
C ASP A 154 1.51 0.42 -4.64
N CYS A 155 0.80 1.39 -5.21
CA CYS A 155 -0.65 1.38 -5.31
C CYS A 155 -1.17 0.73 -6.59
N VAL A 156 -0.32 0.43 -7.58
CA VAL A 156 -0.80 -0.10 -8.88
C VAL A 156 0.05 -1.25 -9.37
N LEU A 157 1.33 -0.99 -9.67
CA LEU A 157 2.18 -1.96 -10.35
C LEU A 157 2.55 -3.13 -9.45
N SER A 158 2.90 -2.88 -8.19
CA SER A 158 3.30 -3.94 -7.26
C SER A 158 2.14 -4.90 -6.90
N PRO A 159 0.91 -4.43 -6.58
CA PRO A 159 -0.25 -5.30 -6.41
C PRO A 159 -0.52 -6.18 -7.63
N ILE A 160 -0.48 -5.60 -8.84
CA ILE A 160 -0.72 -6.34 -10.10
C ILE A 160 0.41 -7.34 -10.35
N PHE A 161 1.66 -6.96 -10.10
CA PHE A 161 2.82 -7.86 -10.25
C PHE A 161 2.68 -9.09 -9.35
N TRP A 162 2.37 -8.91 -8.07
CA TRP A 162 2.18 -10.03 -7.15
C TRP A 162 0.92 -10.83 -7.43
N TYR A 163 -0.14 -10.22 -7.99
CA TYR A 163 -1.28 -10.95 -8.55
C TYR A 163 -0.86 -11.86 -9.71
N LEU A 164 -0.07 -11.36 -10.66
CA LEU A 164 0.38 -12.14 -11.81
C LEU A 164 1.25 -13.33 -11.40
N LEU A 165 2.04 -13.21 -10.33
CA LEU A 165 2.91 -14.27 -9.84
C LEU A 165 2.21 -15.31 -8.96
N LEU A 166 1.36 -14.86 -8.02
CA LEU A 166 0.82 -15.70 -6.94
C LEU A 166 -0.71 -15.67 -6.86
N GLY A 167 -1.39 -15.02 -7.80
CA GLY A 167 -2.84 -14.80 -7.78
C GLY A 167 -3.26 -13.79 -6.70
N ALA A 168 -4.56 -13.79 -6.38
CA ALA A 168 -5.11 -12.89 -5.37
C ALA A 168 -4.42 -12.97 -3.99
N PRO A 169 -3.95 -14.14 -3.49
CA PRO A 169 -3.14 -14.20 -2.27
C PRO A 169 -1.88 -13.34 -2.34
N GLY A 170 -1.20 -13.29 -3.49
CA GLY A 170 -0.02 -12.44 -3.68
C GLY A 170 -0.33 -10.96 -3.60
N ALA A 171 -1.38 -10.53 -4.28
CA ALA A 171 -1.84 -9.13 -4.24
C ALA A 171 -2.23 -8.70 -2.82
N LEU A 172 -2.90 -9.58 -2.07
CA LEU A 172 -3.26 -9.32 -0.68
C LEU A 172 -2.01 -9.25 0.21
N MET A 173 -1.12 -10.24 0.12
CA MET A 173 0.13 -10.29 0.89
C MET A 173 0.93 -9.01 0.70
N PHE A 174 1.12 -8.57 -0.55
CA PHE A 174 1.81 -7.33 -0.86
C PHE A 174 1.11 -6.13 -0.23
N ARG A 175 -0.23 -6.00 -0.40
CA ARG A 175 -0.96 -4.86 0.15
C ARG A 175 -0.87 -4.77 1.67
N LEU A 176 -0.95 -5.90 2.36
CA LEU A 176 -0.82 -5.94 3.81
C LEU A 176 0.61 -5.60 4.24
N ALA A 177 1.63 -6.12 3.55
CA ALA A 177 3.02 -5.80 3.83
C ALA A 177 3.32 -4.30 3.66
N ASN A 178 2.87 -3.71 2.54
CA ASN A 178 3.00 -2.29 2.25
C ASN A 178 2.24 -1.42 3.25
N THR A 179 1.06 -1.86 3.68
CA THR A 179 0.32 -1.15 4.75
C THR A 179 1.09 -1.18 6.08
N LEU A 180 1.69 -2.32 6.44
CA LEU A 180 2.50 -2.41 7.66
C LEU A 180 3.78 -1.56 7.57
N ASP A 181 4.39 -1.43 6.40
CA ASP A 181 5.51 -0.51 6.22
C ASP A 181 5.07 0.96 6.37
N ALA A 182 3.95 1.36 5.77
CA ALA A 182 3.42 2.71 5.96
C ALA A 182 3.13 3.04 7.43
N MET A 183 2.72 2.03 8.23
CA MET A 183 2.43 2.19 9.66
C MET A 183 3.69 2.14 10.54
N TRP A 184 4.56 1.16 10.33
CA TRP A 184 5.68 0.84 11.23
C TRP A 184 7.05 1.24 10.67
N GLY A 185 7.20 1.43 9.36
CA GLY A 185 8.48 1.74 8.71
C GLY A 185 9.07 3.10 9.07
N ASN A 186 8.26 3.99 9.65
CA ASN A 186 8.70 5.32 10.09
C ASN A 186 9.80 5.23 11.15
N LYS A 187 10.88 6.02 10.97
CA LYS A 187 12.04 6.04 11.87
C LYS A 187 11.81 6.89 13.12
N THR A 188 10.72 6.63 13.84
CA THR A 188 10.49 7.19 15.17
C THR A 188 11.17 6.32 16.23
N ASP A 189 11.44 6.87 17.42
CA ASP A 189 12.05 6.12 18.52
C ASP A 189 11.26 4.83 18.87
N ARG A 190 9.93 4.87 18.69
CA ARG A 190 9.02 3.73 18.90
C ARG A 190 9.23 2.60 17.88
N TYR A 191 9.52 2.92 16.62
CA TYR A 191 9.52 1.93 15.53
C TYR A 191 10.89 1.66 14.90
N VAL A 192 11.94 2.43 15.19
CA VAL A 192 13.25 2.34 14.52
C VAL A 192 13.87 0.92 14.51
N GLU A 193 13.59 0.12 15.54
CA GLU A 193 13.99 -1.29 15.61
C GLU A 193 12.84 -2.25 15.31
N PHE A 194 11.64 -1.97 15.83
CA PHE A 194 10.46 -2.83 15.66
C PHE A 194 9.98 -2.88 14.19
N GLY A 195 9.77 -1.72 13.58
CA GLY A 195 9.29 -1.60 12.21
C GLY A 195 10.31 -1.95 11.14
N ARG A 196 11.59 -2.11 11.52
CA ARG A 196 12.67 -2.45 10.59
C ARG A 196 12.42 -3.75 9.83
N ALA A 197 11.72 -4.72 10.44
CA ALA A 197 11.34 -5.94 9.75
C ALA A 197 10.33 -5.65 8.61
N SER A 198 9.32 -4.83 8.88
CA SER A 198 8.31 -4.44 7.89
C SER A 198 8.95 -3.71 6.70
N ALA A 199 9.78 -2.69 6.99
CA ALA A 199 10.47 -1.92 5.96
C ALA A 199 11.37 -2.77 5.07
N ARG A 200 12.14 -3.70 5.67
CA ARG A 200 13.00 -4.60 4.87
C ARG A 200 12.19 -5.55 3.99
N ILE A 201 11.06 -6.03 4.48
CA ILE A 201 10.21 -6.93 3.69
C ILE A 201 9.55 -6.16 2.54
N ASP A 202 9.05 -4.95 2.80
CA ASP A 202 8.51 -4.08 1.75
C ASP A 202 9.57 -3.78 0.67
N ASP A 203 10.77 -3.35 1.07
CA ASP A 203 11.91 -3.12 0.16
C ASP A 203 12.19 -4.33 -0.75
N ILE A 204 12.14 -5.55 -0.19
CA ILE A 204 12.35 -6.80 -0.93
C ILE A 204 11.19 -7.04 -1.91
N LEU A 205 9.95 -6.89 -1.44
CA LEU A 205 8.76 -7.12 -2.25
C LEU A 205 8.63 -6.10 -3.39
N ASN A 206 9.13 -4.88 -3.19
CA ASN A 206 9.14 -3.80 -4.16
C ASN A 206 10.38 -3.78 -5.08
N TRP A 207 11.40 -4.60 -4.81
CA TRP A 207 12.66 -4.56 -5.56
C TRP A 207 12.50 -4.75 -7.08
N ILE A 208 11.70 -5.73 -7.52
CA ILE A 208 11.38 -5.94 -8.95
C ILE A 208 10.32 -4.94 -9.43
N PRO A 209 9.15 -4.83 -8.77
CA PRO A 209 8.09 -3.93 -9.23
C PRO A 209 8.55 -2.48 -9.42
N ALA A 210 9.29 -1.90 -8.47
CA ALA A 210 9.74 -0.51 -8.55
C ALA A 210 10.63 -0.25 -9.78
N ARG A 211 11.46 -1.22 -10.17
CA ARG A 211 12.28 -1.13 -11.39
C ARG A 211 11.44 -1.22 -12.65
N LEU A 212 10.45 -2.10 -12.68
CA LEU A 212 9.51 -2.20 -13.80
C LEU A 212 8.70 -0.91 -13.93
N THR A 213 8.26 -0.33 -12.81
CA THR A 213 7.57 0.96 -12.77
C THR A 213 8.45 2.08 -13.32
N ALA A 214 9.71 2.17 -12.89
CA ALA A 214 10.66 3.17 -13.38
C ALA A 214 10.92 3.05 -14.90
N ILE A 215 11.06 1.81 -15.40
CA ILE A 215 11.19 1.55 -16.85
C ILE A 215 9.91 1.97 -17.58
N GLY A 216 8.74 1.66 -17.02
CA GLY A 216 7.44 2.08 -17.57
C GLY A 216 7.34 3.60 -17.70
N TYR A 217 7.73 4.35 -16.66
CA TYR A 217 7.79 5.80 -16.73
C TYR A 217 8.80 6.31 -17.78
N ALA A 218 9.95 5.67 -17.93
CA ALA A 218 10.95 6.06 -18.94
C ALA A 218 10.44 5.85 -20.37
N ILE A 219 9.68 4.77 -20.62
CA ILE A 219 9.13 4.46 -21.95
C ILE A 219 7.93 5.35 -22.30
N CYS A 220 7.03 5.57 -21.33
CA CYS A 220 5.79 6.30 -21.54
C CYS A 220 5.94 7.82 -21.36
N GLY A 221 6.99 8.26 -20.67
CA GLY A 221 7.27 9.66 -20.38
C GLY A 221 7.56 10.46 -21.64
N LYS A 222 6.96 11.63 -21.74
CA LYS A 222 7.30 12.65 -22.74
C LYS A 222 8.21 13.67 -22.07
N PHE A 223 9.52 13.49 -22.23
CA PHE A 223 10.56 14.38 -21.72
C PHE A 223 10.96 15.43 -22.76
#